data_AF-A0AAN6A635-F1
#
_entry.id   AF-A0AAN6A635-F1
#
_cell.length_a   1.000
_cell.length_b   1.000
_cell.length_c   1.000
_cell.angle_alpha   90.00
_cell.angle_beta   90.00
_cell.angle_gamma   90.00
#
_symmetry.space_group_name_H-M   'P 1'
#
loop_
_entity.id
_entity.type
_entity.pdbx_description
1 polymer ?
#
loop_
_entity_poly.entity_id
_entity_poly.type
_entity_poly.pdbx_seq_one_letter_code
_entity_poly.pdbx_strand_id
1 'polypeptide(L)' 'MKEIYKIGDVVDYNYIKGNSVKAIIKKIEEEGVLIEILICNKKSEKILQEDRIVSYKEITPVKKSI' A
#
# COMPACT_ATOMS: atom_id res chain seq x y z
N MET A 1 -2.82 -9.57 17.80
CA MET A 1 -2.36 -9.42 16.41
C MET A 1 -1.88 -7.99 16.21
N LYS A 2 -0.59 -7.69 16.38
CA LYS A 2 -0.02 -6.33 16.21
C LYS A 2 1.33 -6.31 15.46
N GLU A 3 1.71 -7.39 14.81
CA GLU A 3 3.07 -7.60 14.27
C GLU A 3 3.06 -7.92 12.76
N ILE A 4 2.27 -7.19 11.97
CA ILE A 4 1.98 -7.56 10.57
C ILE A 4 2.61 -6.60 9.55
N TYR A 5 3.00 -5.38 9.95
CA TYR A 5 3.42 -4.33 9.02
C TYR A 5 4.69 -3.63 9.49
N LYS A 6 5.66 -3.48 8.57
CA LYS A 6 6.91 -2.76 8.76
C LYS A 6 7.08 -1.69 7.68
N ILE A 7 7.84 -0.64 8.00
CA ILE A 7 8.25 0.34 6.99
C ILE A 7 9.07 -0.38 5.92
N GLY A 8 8.72 -0.16 4.65
CA GLY A 8 9.27 -0.83 3.49
C GLY A 8 8.48 -2.07 3.04
N ASP A 9 7.48 -2.53 3.81
CA ASP A 9 6.63 -3.64 3.37
C ASP A 9 5.77 -3.21 2.17
N VAL A 10 5.69 -4.13 1.20
CA VAL A 10 4.76 -4.00 0.07
C VAL A 10 3.42 -4.58 0.51
N VAL A 11 2.39 -3.74 0.46
CA VAL A 11 1.01 -4.07 0.78
C VAL A 11 0.12 -3.90 -0.43
N ASP A 12 -1.00 -4.58 -0.41
CA ASP A 12 -2.09 -4.43 -1.38
C ASP A 12 -3.08 -3.42 -0.80
N TYR A 13 -3.19 -2.25 -1.43
CA TYR A 13 -4.09 -1.18 -1.02
C TYR A 13 -5.33 -1.16 -1.90
N ASN A 14 -6.52 -1.19 -1.28
CA ASN A 14 -7.79 -1.15 -2.00
C ASN A 14 -8.12 0.30 -2.42
N TYR A 15 -7.64 0.72 -3.60
CA TYR A 15 -7.74 2.10 -4.10
C TYR A 15 -9.15 2.47 -4.58
N ILE A 16 -9.80 1.60 -5.36
CA ILE A 16 -11.16 1.81 -5.89
C ILE A 16 -11.91 0.49 -5.74
N LYS A 17 -13.17 0.49 -5.25
CA LYS A 17 -14.02 -0.71 -5.04
C LYS A 17 -13.78 -1.82 -6.08
N GLY A 18 -12.93 -2.80 -5.73
CA GLY A 18 -12.62 -3.98 -6.55
C GLY A 18 -11.27 -3.97 -7.27
N ASN A 19 -10.51 -2.87 -7.21
CA ASN A 19 -9.17 -2.73 -7.75
C ASN A 19 -8.19 -2.38 -6.64
N SER A 20 -7.40 -3.39 -6.26
CA SER A 20 -6.23 -3.18 -5.43
C SER A 20 -5.04 -2.73 -6.25
N VAL A 21 -4.21 -1.90 -5.63
CA VAL A 21 -2.92 -1.44 -6.17
C VAL A 21 -1.83 -1.79 -5.16
N LYS A 22 -0.62 -2.05 -5.66
CA LYS A 22 0.52 -2.24 -4.77
C LYS A 22 0.91 -0.90 -4.16
N ALA A 23 1.25 -0.90 -2.88
CA ALA A 23 1.76 0.26 -2.19
C ALA A 23 2.89 -0.15 -1.23
N ILE A 24 3.76 0.78 -0.88
CA ILE A 24 4.86 0.57 0.07
C ILE A 24 4.59 1.36 1.34
N ILE A 25 4.70 0.75 2.51
CA ILE A 25 4.59 1.48 3.78
C ILE A 25 5.81 2.39 3.95
N LYS A 26 5.61 3.70 3.98
CA LYS A 26 6.65 4.71 4.25
C LYS A 26 6.76 5.06 5.72
N LYS A 27 5.62 5.12 6.41
CA LYS A 27 5.56 5.51 7.83
C LYS A 27 4.39 4.79 8.50
N ILE A 28 4.58 4.45 9.77
CA ILE A 28 3.56 3.83 10.61
C ILE A 28 3.18 4.86 11.67
N GLU A 29 1.88 5.16 11.78
CA GLU A 29 1.33 6.09 12.76
C GLU A 29 0.30 5.37 13.64
N GLU A 30 -0.11 6.00 14.74
CA GLU A 30 -1.05 5.37 15.68
C GLU A 30 -2.43 5.13 15.05
N GLU A 31 -2.88 6.05 14.18
CA GLU A 31 -4.21 5.99 13.55
C GLU A 31 -4.21 5.27 12.18
N GLY A 32 -3.04 5.02 11.59
CA GLY A 32 -2.94 4.45 10.23
C GLY A 32 -1.51 4.28 9.74
N VAL A 33 -1.34 4.14 8.43
CA VAL A 33 -0.03 4.05 7.78
C VAL A 33 0.03 5.00 6.59
N LEU A 34 1.18 5.64 6.43
CA LEU A 34 1.51 6.35 5.20
C LEU A 34 2.02 5.32 4.20
N ILE A 35 1.32 5.19 3.09
CA ILE A 35 1.70 4.32 1.98
C ILE A 35 2.03 5.15 0.74
N GLU A 36 3.01 4.67 -0.02
CA GLU A 36 3.32 5.16 -1.36
C GLU A 36 2.73 4.19 -2.37
N ILE A 37 1.72 4.65 -3.11
CA ILE A 37 1.04 3.84 -4.12
C ILE A 37 1.95 3.69 -5.34
N LEU A 38 2.09 2.47 -5.86
CA LEU A 38 2.86 2.14 -7.06
C LEU A 38 1.91 1.81 -8.22
N ILE A 39 1.34 2.84 -8.86
CA ILE A 39 0.52 2.65 -10.06
C ILE A 39 1.39 2.77 -11.31
N CYS A 40 1.50 1.68 -12.08
CA CYS A 40 2.06 1.71 -13.43
C CYS A 40 0.93 1.94 -14.43
N ASN A 41 0.87 3.13 -15.04
CA ASN A 41 -0.14 3.42 -16.04
C ASN A 41 0.28 2.83 -17.40
N LYS A 42 -0.50 1.91 -17.98
CA LYS A 42 -0.20 1.32 -19.29
C LYS A 42 -0.21 2.33 -20.45
N LYS A 43 -0.87 3.49 -20.30
CA LYS A 43 -0.96 4.53 -21.33
C LYS A 43 0.20 5.53 -21.30
N SER A 44 0.96 5.58 -20.21
CA SER A 44 2.12 6.45 -20.06
C SER A 44 2.99 5.77 -19.02
N GLU A 45 4.20 5.35 -19.37
CA GLU A 45 5.19 4.68 -18.50
C GLU A 45 5.66 5.59 -17.35
N LYS A 46 4.71 6.08 -16.54
CA LYS A 46 4.91 6.89 -15.36
C LYS A 46 4.39 6.10 -14.19
N ILE A 47 5.31 5.81 -13.27
CA ILE A 47 4.98 5.36 -11.93
C ILE A 47 4.39 6.58 -11.23
N LEU A 48 3.07 6.56 -10.98
CA LEU A 48 2.43 7.56 -10.14
C LEU A 48 2.73 7.17 -8.69
N GLN A 49 3.66 7.90 -8.08
CA GLN A 49 3.95 7.81 -6.64
C GLN A 49 3.04 8.82 -5.94
N GLU A 50 1.98 8.32 -5.30
CA GLU A 50 1.10 9.14 -4.46
C GLU A 50 1.21 8.65 -3.02
N ASP A 51 1.60 9.55 -2.13
CA ASP A 51 1.65 9.30 -0.69
C ASP A 51 0.27 9.53 -0.08
N ARG A 52 -0.23 8.52 0.63
CA ARG A 52 -1.56 8.59 1.26
C ARG A 52 -1.55 7.93 2.62
N ILE A 53 -2.15 8.60 3.61
CA ILE A 53 -2.42 8.01 4.92
C ILE A 53 -3.72 7.21 4.81
N VAL A 54 -3.63 5.93 5.11
CA VAL A 54 -4.76 4.98 5.03
C VAL A 54 -4.85 4.18 6.31
N SER A 55 -6.06 3.70 6.61
CA SER A 55 -6.27 2.83 7.76
C SER A 55 -5.71 1.43 7.49
N TYR A 56 -5.27 0.73 8.55
CA TYR A 56 -4.81 -0.65 8.47
C TYR A 56 -5.85 -1.62 7.89
N LYS A 57 -7.14 -1.25 7.89
CA LYS A 57 -8.23 -2.04 7.28
C LYS A 57 -8.28 -1.93 5.76
N GLU A 58 -7.66 -0.90 5.19
CA GLU A 58 -7.66 -0.66 3.75
C GLU A 58 -6.48 -1.32 3.03
N ILE A 59 -5.49 -1.77 3.80
CA ILE A 59 -4.31 -2.46 3.31
C ILE A 59 -4.31 -3.92 3.73
N THR A 60 -3.79 -4.78 2.86
CA THR A 60 -3.60 -6.21 3.11
C THR A 60 -2.14 -6.56 2.88
N PRO A 61 -1.47 -7.31 3.77
CA PRO A 61 -0.10 -7.72 3.53
C PRO A 61 -0.05 -8.64 2.30
N VAL A 62 0.87 -8.36 1.37
CA VAL A 62 1.14 -9.29 0.28
C VAL A 62 1.83 -10.51 0.90
N LYS A 63 1.09 -11.62 1.08
CA LYS A 63 1.71 -12.87 1.54
C LYS A 63 2.82 -13.22 0.56
N LYS A 64 4.07 -13.23 1.02
CA LYS A 64 5.14 -13.92 0.30
C LYS A 64 4.76 -15.39 0.27
N SER A 65 4.22 -15.88 -0.85
CA SER A 65 4.29 -17.31 -1.15
C SER A 65 5.77 -17.63 -1.27
N ILE A 66 6.27 -18.44 -0.34
CA ILE A 66 7.66 -18.91 -0.30
C ILE A 66 7.87 -20.02 -1.32
#